data_AF-A0A1F8LI14-F1
#
_entry.id   AF-A0A1F8LI14-F1
#
_cell.length_a   1.000
_cell.length_b   1.000
_cell.length_c   1.000
_cell.angle_alpha   90.00
_cell.angle_beta   90.00
_cell.angle_gamma   90.00
#
_symmetry.space_group_name_H-M   'P 1'
#
loop_
_entity.id
_entity.type
_entity.pdbx_description
1 polymer ?
#
loop_
_entity_poly.entity_id
_entity_poly.type
_entity_poly.pdbx_seq_one_letter_code
_entity_poly.pdbx_strand_id
1 'polypeptide(L)'
;MLDLKEGRGPVPLLSDTEARELLRRARRIAVVGASPRPDRPSHGVMAYLMASGYECVPVNPNAREVLGVRCYGTLAEAAAATGPFDVVDVFRRSELTPLIARAAVAAGARCLWLQLGVVGWEAARIAHEGGLAVVMDRCTRIEHARIGSA
;
A
#
# COMPACT_ATOMS: atom_id res chain seq x y z
N MET A 1 17.11 -0.71 -9.38
CA MET A 1 16.12 -0.51 -10.46
C MET A 1 16.29 -1.53 -11.59
N LEU A 2 17.53 -1.81 -12.01
CA LEU A 2 17.83 -2.96 -12.88
C LEU A 2 17.40 -4.28 -12.24
N ASP A 3 17.77 -4.51 -10.98
CA ASP A 3 17.39 -5.74 -10.24
C ASP A 3 15.88 -5.98 -10.16
N LEU A 4 15.07 -4.91 -10.11
CA LEU A 4 13.61 -4.99 -10.13
C LEU A 4 13.09 -5.50 -11.48
N LYS A 5 13.62 -4.94 -12.57
CA LYS A 5 13.23 -5.29 -13.94
C LYS A 5 13.74 -6.68 -14.33
N GLU A 6 14.87 -7.10 -13.78
CA GLU A 6 15.45 -8.43 -13.99
C GLU A 6 14.94 -9.49 -13.00
N GLY A 7 14.10 -9.11 -12.03
CA GLY A 7 13.59 -10.03 -11.00
C GLY A 7 14.65 -10.53 -10.01
N ARG A 8 15.80 -9.87 -9.90
CA ARG A 8 16.96 -10.26 -9.08
C ARG A 8 16.92 -9.62 -7.69
N GLY A 9 15.82 -9.80 -6.98
CA GLY A 9 15.63 -9.29 -5.62
C GLY A 9 16.10 -10.24 -4.52
N PRO A 10 16.46 -9.75 -3.32
CA PRO A 10 16.72 -10.58 -2.14
C PRO A 10 15.47 -11.33 -1.62
N VAL A 11 14.27 -10.97 -2.07
CA VAL A 11 13.00 -11.60 -1.70
C VAL A 11 12.04 -11.65 -2.89
N PRO A 12 11.10 -12.61 -2.93
CA PRO A 12 10.08 -12.67 -3.98
C PRO A 12 9.14 -11.46 -3.92
N LEU A 13 8.75 -10.97 -5.10
CA LEU A 13 7.71 -9.96 -5.29
C LEU A 13 6.54 -10.59 -6.03
N LEU A 14 5.32 -10.12 -5.78
CA LEU A 14 4.18 -10.57 -6.56
C LEU A 14 4.31 -10.12 -8.02
N SER A 15 4.01 -11.03 -8.95
CA SER A 15 3.80 -10.74 -10.36
C SER A 15 2.56 -9.87 -10.60
N ASP A 16 2.42 -9.32 -11.80
CA ASP A 16 1.21 -8.57 -12.22
C ASP A 16 -0.08 -9.36 -12.00
N THR A 17 -0.05 -10.66 -12.25
CA THR A 17 -1.23 -11.53 -12.09
C THR A 17 -1.54 -11.75 -10.61
N GLU A 18 -0.54 -12.04 -9.78
CA GLU A 18 -0.74 -12.23 -8.34
C GLU A 18 -1.17 -10.93 -7.64
N ALA A 19 -0.58 -9.79 -8.03
CA ALA A 19 -0.97 -8.48 -7.51
C ALA A 19 -2.42 -8.14 -7.85
N ARG A 20 -2.89 -8.46 -9.06
CA ARG A 20 -4.30 -8.29 -9.47
C ARG A 20 -5.24 -9.22 -8.72
N GLU A 21 -4.87 -10.49 -8.55
CA GLU A 21 -5.68 -11.44 -7.76
C GLU A 21 -5.77 -11.05 -6.29
N LEU A 22 -4.69 -10.50 -5.73
CA LEU A 22 -4.70 -9.93 -4.40
C LEU A 22 -5.65 -8.74 -4.32
N LEU A 23 -5.60 -7.80 -5.27
CA LEU A 23 -6.53 -6.66 -5.32
C LEU A 23 -7.99 -7.11 -5.48
N ARG A 24 -8.30 -8.13 -6.30
CA ARG A 24 -9.67 -8.68 -6.43
C ARG A 24 -10.26 -9.15 -5.10
N ARG A 25 -9.43 -9.68 -4.21
CA ARG A 25 -9.84 -10.30 -2.93
C ARG A 25 -9.74 -9.34 -1.75
N ALA A 26 -8.92 -8.30 -1.87
CA ALA A 26 -8.72 -7.29 -0.85
C ALA A 26 -10.02 -6.49 -0.63
N ARG A 27 -10.24 -6.06 0.62
CA ARG A 27 -11.34 -5.19 1.00
C ARG A 27 -10.85 -3.92 1.67
N ARG A 28 -9.92 -4.04 2.63
CA ARG A 28 -9.43 -2.89 3.40
C ARG A 28 -8.00 -2.51 3.02
N ILE A 29 -7.81 -1.24 2.66
CA ILE A 29 -6.53 -0.69 2.22
C ILE A 29 -6.14 0.47 3.13
N ALA A 30 -5.02 0.35 3.85
CA ALA A 30 -4.42 1.48 4.54
C ALA A 30 -3.59 2.32 3.55
N VAL A 31 -3.93 3.61 3.39
CA VAL A 31 -3.21 4.51 2.47
C VAL A 31 -2.23 5.36 3.27
N VAL A 32 -0.97 4.92 3.33
CA VAL A 32 0.10 5.59 4.09
C VAL A 32 0.68 6.75 3.30
N GLY A 33 0.62 7.95 3.86
CA GLY A 33 0.91 9.20 3.14
C GLY A 33 -0.30 9.75 2.37
N ALA A 34 -1.51 9.36 2.75
CA ALA A 34 -2.75 9.95 2.25
C ALA A 34 -2.73 11.48 2.41
N SER A 35 -3.16 12.20 1.38
CA SER A 35 -3.16 13.67 1.35
C SER A 35 -4.56 14.19 1.08
N PRO A 36 -5.03 15.24 1.78
CA PRO A 36 -6.29 15.91 1.46
C PRO A 36 -6.17 16.76 0.19
N ARG A 37 -4.95 17.04 -0.29
CA ARG A 37 -4.72 17.88 -1.47
C ARG A 37 -4.93 17.11 -2.79
N PRO A 38 -5.76 17.59 -3.73
CA PRO A 38 -6.07 16.90 -4.98
C PRO A 38 -4.91 16.71 -5.96
N ASP A 39 -3.87 17.55 -5.90
CA ASP A 39 -2.67 17.46 -6.75
C ASP A 39 -1.77 16.26 -6.38
N ARG A 40 -1.99 15.65 -5.21
CA ARG A 40 -1.14 14.59 -4.69
C ARG A 40 -1.62 13.23 -5.20
N PRO A 41 -0.71 12.38 -5.73
CA PRO A 41 -1.09 11.06 -6.25
C PRO A 41 -1.90 10.20 -5.27
N SER A 42 -1.55 10.25 -3.97
CA SER A 42 -2.27 9.50 -2.93
C SER A 42 -3.75 9.89 -2.81
N HIS A 43 -4.11 11.15 -3.10
CA HIS A 43 -5.50 11.60 -3.10
C HIS A 43 -6.29 10.97 -4.25
N GLY A 44 -5.76 11.08 -5.47
CA GLY A 44 -6.43 10.55 -6.67
C GLY A 44 -6.52 9.03 -6.68
N VAL A 45 -5.49 8.32 -6.19
CA VAL A 45 -5.52 6.86 -6.08
C VAL A 45 -6.49 6.41 -4.99
N MET A 46 -6.49 7.04 -3.82
CA MET A 46 -7.45 6.71 -2.76
C MET A 46 -8.90 6.95 -3.21
N ALA A 47 -9.19 8.07 -3.86
CA ALA A 47 -10.53 8.35 -4.39
C ALA A 47 -10.99 7.28 -5.39
N TYR A 48 -10.09 6.84 -6.28
CA TYR A 48 -10.37 5.76 -7.22
C TYR A 48 -10.67 4.43 -6.51
N LEU A 49 -9.87 4.05 -5.51
CA LEU A 49 -10.07 2.81 -4.76
C LEU A 49 -11.39 2.84 -3.99
N MET A 50 -11.72 3.97 -3.34
CA MET A 50 -13.02 4.14 -2.68
C MET A 50 -14.19 4.01 -3.67
N ALA A 51 -14.10 4.65 -4.84
CA ALA A 51 -15.11 4.54 -5.89
C ALA A 51 -15.23 3.12 -6.46
N SER A 52 -14.16 2.32 -6.35
CA SER A 52 -14.12 0.91 -6.74
C SER A 52 -14.62 -0.04 -5.64
N GLY A 53 -15.08 0.49 -4.50
CA GLY A 53 -15.67 -0.29 -3.40
C GLY A 53 -14.71 -0.74 -2.30
N TYR A 54 -13.45 -0.30 -2.31
CA TYR A 54 -12.51 -0.59 -1.22
C TYR A 54 -12.79 0.26 0.02
N GLU A 55 -12.63 -0.34 1.18
CA GLU A 55 -12.58 0.38 2.46
C GLU A 55 -11.19 0.99 2.64
N CYS A 56 -11.03 2.24 2.23
CA CYS A 56 -9.75 2.96 2.34
C CYS A 56 -9.61 3.65 3.71
N VAL A 57 -8.50 3.39 4.40
CA VAL A 57 -8.17 3.99 5.70
C VAL A 57 -6.95 4.90 5.55
N PRO A 58 -7.10 6.24 5.57
CA PRO A 58 -5.99 7.15 5.39
C PRO A 58 -5.09 7.21 6.63
N VAL A 59 -3.77 7.16 6.41
CA VAL A 59 -2.75 7.27 7.46
C VAL A 59 -1.77 8.38 7.13
N ASN A 60 -1.83 9.48 7.88
CA ASN A 60 -0.94 10.63 7.79
C ASN A 60 -1.05 11.50 9.06
N PRO A 61 0.02 11.66 9.86
CA PRO A 61 -0.02 12.44 11.09
C PRO A 61 -0.27 13.94 10.89
N ASN A 62 -0.17 14.43 9.64
CA ASN A 62 -0.38 15.84 9.31
C ASN A 62 -1.79 16.14 8.77
N ALA A 63 -2.69 15.15 8.76
CA ALA A 63 -4.06 15.32 8.29
C ALA A 63 -5.03 14.71 9.30
N ARG A 64 -6.18 15.37 9.49
CA ARG A 64 -7.27 14.85 10.34
C ARG A 64 -8.30 14.06 9.55
N GLU A 65 -8.44 14.39 8.27
CA GLU A 65 -9.42 13.79 7.36
C GLU A 65 -8.87 13.84 5.92
N VAL A 66 -9.20 12.82 5.12
CA VAL A 66 -8.94 12.76 3.68
C VAL A 66 -10.17 12.18 3.00
N LEU A 67 -10.73 12.88 2.01
CA LEU A 67 -11.91 12.44 1.24
C LEU A 67 -13.13 12.09 2.13
N GLY A 68 -13.37 12.85 3.21
CA GLY A 68 -14.47 12.57 4.14
C GLY A 68 -14.22 11.41 5.10
N VAL A 69 -13.04 10.77 5.04
CA VAL A 69 -12.65 9.66 5.92
C VAL A 69 -11.66 10.15 6.97
N ARG A 70 -11.91 9.79 8.23
CA ARG A 70 -11.00 10.06 9.34
C ARG A 70 -9.58 9.56 9.03
N CYS A 71 -8.60 10.43 9.20
CA CYS A 71 -7.19 10.11 9.02
C CYS A 71 -6.50 9.84 10.36
N TYR A 72 -5.75 8.74 10.42
CA TYR A 72 -5.02 8.31 11.60
C TYR A 72 -3.55 8.73 11.51
N GLY A 73 -2.89 8.92 12.65
CA GLY A 73 -1.48 9.31 12.69
C GLY A 73 -0.54 8.15 12.36
N THR A 74 -0.93 6.94 12.75
CA THR A 74 -0.12 5.72 12.59
C THR A 74 -0.94 4.53 12.12
N LEU A 75 -0.27 3.51 11.57
CA LEU A 75 -0.90 2.23 11.22
C LEU A 75 -1.43 1.49 12.45
N ALA A 76 -0.78 1.63 13.61
CA ALA A 76 -1.22 0.99 14.85
C ALA A 76 -2.57 1.57 15.32
N GLU A 77 -2.70 2.89 15.34
CA GLU A 77 -3.97 3.57 15.66
C GLU A 77 -5.07 3.18 14.68
N ALA A 78 -4.76 3.18 13.38
CA ALA A 78 -5.71 2.81 12.35
C ALA A 78 -6.18 1.35 12.51
N ALA A 79 -5.25 0.41 12.67
CA ALA A 79 -5.57 -1.02 12.83
C ALA A 79 -6.37 -1.30 14.11
N ALA A 80 -6.07 -0.59 15.21
CA ALA A 80 -6.84 -0.71 16.45
C ALA A 80 -8.31 -0.24 16.26
N ALA A 81 -8.53 0.76 15.43
CA ALA A 81 -9.86 1.32 15.17
C ALA A 81 -10.66 0.56 14.09
N THR A 82 -9.99 0.03 13.07
CA THR A 82 -10.65 -0.54 11.87
C THR A 82 -10.43 -2.03 11.69
N GLY A 83 -9.55 -2.65 12.48
CA GLY A 83 -9.04 -4.00 12.24
C GLY A 83 -7.91 -4.05 11.20
N PRO A 84 -7.40 -5.25 10.89
CA PRO A 84 -6.25 -5.44 10.02
C PRO A 84 -6.53 -5.06 8.57
N PHE A 85 -5.43 -4.91 7.80
CA PHE A 85 -5.44 -4.47 6.41
C PHE A 85 -5.12 -5.61 5.45
N ASP A 86 -5.80 -5.68 4.31
CA ASP A 86 -5.36 -6.56 3.22
C ASP A 86 -4.13 -5.96 2.53
N VAL A 87 -4.10 -4.63 2.38
CA VAL A 87 -3.01 -3.90 1.73
C VAL A 87 -2.62 -2.68 2.54
N VAL A 88 -1.32 -2.50 2.76
CA VAL A 88 -0.73 -1.22 3.18
C VAL A 88 -0.10 -0.57 1.96
N ASP A 89 -0.78 0.45 1.41
CA ASP A 89 -0.44 1.17 0.19
C ASP A 89 0.36 2.44 0.49
N VAL A 90 1.62 2.49 0.06
CA VAL A 90 2.63 3.43 0.57
C VAL A 90 3.01 4.50 -0.45
N PHE A 91 2.70 5.76 -0.12
CA PHE A 91 3.04 6.96 -0.89
C PHE A 91 4.12 7.83 -0.21
N ARG A 92 4.97 7.20 0.59
CA ARG A 92 6.10 7.85 1.27
C ARG A 92 7.41 7.53 0.56
N ARG A 93 8.42 8.39 0.75
CA ARG A 93 9.74 8.19 0.14
C ARG A 93 10.35 6.86 0.59
N SER A 94 11.14 6.27 -0.29
CA SER A 94 11.78 4.97 -0.10
C SER A 94 12.53 4.83 1.23
N GLU A 95 13.18 5.87 1.72
CA GLU A 95 13.98 5.83 2.96
C GLU A 95 13.10 5.59 4.21
N LEU A 96 11.80 5.90 4.14
CA LEU A 96 10.86 5.69 5.24
C LEU A 96 10.20 4.30 5.20
N THR A 97 10.35 3.57 4.09
CA THR A 97 9.66 2.28 3.88
C THR A 97 10.06 1.18 4.87
N PRO A 98 11.30 1.08 5.40
CA PRO A 98 11.62 0.05 6.38
C PRO A 98 10.82 0.19 7.70
N LEU A 99 10.60 1.42 8.15
CA LEU A 99 9.77 1.69 9.33
C LEU A 99 8.30 1.35 9.05
N ILE A 100 7.81 1.70 7.87
CA ILE A 100 6.43 1.41 7.45
C ILE A 100 6.21 -0.10 7.32
N ALA A 101 7.18 -0.85 6.79
CA ALA A 101 7.12 -2.30 6.70
C ALA A 101 6.99 -2.95 8.08
N ARG A 102 7.80 -2.54 9.07
CA ARG A 102 7.68 -3.02 10.46
C ARG A 102 6.30 -2.73 11.04
N ALA A 103 5.78 -1.53 10.80
CA ALA A 103 4.44 -1.15 11.26
C ALA A 103 3.32 -1.94 10.56
N ALA A 104 3.48 -2.26 9.27
CA ALA A 104 2.53 -3.07 8.51
C ALA A 104 2.48 -4.51 9.04
N VAL A 105 3.65 -5.11 9.33
CA VAL A 105 3.76 -6.43 9.96
C VAL A 105 3.05 -6.43 11.33
N ALA A 106 3.36 -5.45 12.19
CA ALA A 106 2.75 -5.32 13.50
C ALA A 106 1.22 -5.08 13.44
N ALA A 107 0.73 -4.40 12.41
CA ALA A 107 -0.69 -4.18 12.16
C ALA A 107 -1.42 -5.42 11.60
N GLY A 108 -0.72 -6.54 11.37
CA GLY A 108 -1.30 -7.77 10.83
C GLY A 108 -1.74 -7.63 9.37
N ALA A 109 -1.06 -6.77 8.60
CA ALA A 109 -1.37 -6.61 7.18
C ALA A 109 -1.02 -7.88 6.39
N ARG A 110 -1.66 -8.08 5.23
CA ARG A 110 -1.35 -9.21 4.33
C ARG A 110 -0.33 -8.85 3.26
N CYS A 111 -0.26 -7.58 2.88
CA CYS A 111 0.61 -7.11 1.81
C CYS A 111 1.15 -5.70 2.09
N LEU A 112 2.44 -5.52 1.81
CA LEU A 112 3.08 -4.20 1.68
C LEU A 112 3.15 -3.83 0.21
N TRP A 113 2.50 -2.73 -0.17
CA TRP A 113 2.48 -2.22 -1.53
C TRP A 113 3.23 -0.88 -1.60
N LEU A 114 4.38 -0.86 -2.26
CA LEU A 114 5.15 0.35 -2.51
C LEU A 114 4.76 0.91 -3.89
N GLN A 115 4.24 2.14 -3.89
CA GLN A 115 3.73 2.80 -5.10
C GLN A 115 4.81 3.05 -6.16
N LEU A 116 4.38 3.51 -7.34
CA LEU A 116 5.29 3.93 -8.42
C LEU A 116 6.38 4.88 -7.90
N GLY A 117 7.62 4.57 -8.25
CA GLY A 117 8.81 5.31 -7.83
C GLY A 117 9.26 5.04 -6.39
N VAL A 118 8.55 4.20 -5.61
CA VAL A 118 8.92 3.81 -4.26
C VAL A 118 9.53 2.41 -4.29
N VAL A 119 10.82 2.34 -3.98
CA VAL A 119 11.62 1.10 -4.04
C VAL A 119 12.47 0.99 -2.78
N GLY A 120 12.30 -0.11 -2.03
CA GLY A 120 13.05 -0.37 -0.80
C GLY A 120 13.21 -1.86 -0.54
N TRP A 121 14.35 -2.44 -0.89
CA TRP A 121 14.63 -3.86 -0.66
C TRP A 121 14.71 -4.25 0.81
N GLU A 122 15.16 -3.35 1.68
CA GLU A 122 15.11 -3.59 3.14
C GLU A 122 13.67 -3.71 3.63
N ALA A 123 12.77 -2.83 3.17
CA ALA A 123 11.35 -2.89 3.49
C ALA A 123 10.70 -4.17 2.95
N ALA A 124 11.05 -4.57 1.72
CA ALA A 124 10.61 -5.84 1.15
C ALA A 124 11.06 -7.04 2.00
N ARG A 125 12.33 -7.06 2.45
CA ARG A 125 12.85 -8.11 3.32
C ARG A 125 12.11 -8.17 4.65
N ILE A 126 11.92 -7.03 5.31
CA ILE A 126 11.18 -6.94 6.58
C ILE A 126 9.74 -7.46 6.42
N ALA A 127 9.05 -7.03 5.35
CA ALA A 127 7.68 -7.46 5.09
C ALA A 127 7.62 -8.97 4.83
N HIS A 128 8.50 -9.48 3.97
CA HIS A 128 8.56 -10.90 3.64
C HIS A 128 8.86 -11.78 4.86
N GLU A 129 9.86 -11.43 5.66
CA GLU A 129 10.20 -12.13 6.92
C GLU A 129 9.07 -12.05 7.95
N GLY A 130 8.29 -10.96 7.93
CA GLY A 130 7.07 -10.80 8.72
C GLY A 130 5.83 -11.49 8.14
N GLY A 131 5.96 -12.24 7.04
CA GLY A 131 4.88 -13.01 6.42
C GLY A 131 3.97 -12.24 5.46
N LEU A 132 4.34 -11.02 5.07
CA LEU A 132 3.58 -10.21 4.11
C LEU A 132 4.02 -10.50 2.68
N ALA A 133 3.06 -10.48 1.76
CA ALA A 133 3.35 -10.33 0.35
C ALA A 133 3.93 -8.93 0.07
N VAL A 134 4.73 -8.81 -0.99
CA VAL A 134 5.36 -7.53 -1.35
C VAL A 134 5.09 -7.20 -2.80
N VAL A 135 4.63 -5.96 -3.02
CA VAL A 135 4.53 -5.32 -4.33
C VAL A 135 5.35 -4.02 -4.28
N MET A 136 6.09 -3.74 -5.35
CA MET A 136 6.98 -2.58 -5.40
C MET A 136 6.99 -1.96 -6.79
N ASP A 137 7.11 -0.63 -6.84
CA ASP A 137 7.11 0.16 -8.08
C ASP A 137 5.88 -0.09 -8.96
N ARG A 138 4.69 -0.17 -8.34
CA ARG A 138 3.40 -0.35 -9.04
C ARG A 138 2.32 0.53 -8.48
N CYS A 139 1.37 0.95 -9.31
CA CYS A 139 0.22 1.73 -8.86
C CYS A 139 -1.00 0.83 -8.69
N THR A 140 -1.56 0.79 -7.48
CA THR A 140 -2.81 0.06 -7.15
C THR A 140 -3.95 0.40 -8.12
N ARG A 141 -4.14 1.68 -8.49
CA ARG A 141 -5.14 2.07 -9.49
C ARG A 141 -4.88 1.47 -10.88
N ILE A 142 -3.62 1.49 -11.35
CA ILE A 142 -3.28 0.95 -12.69
C ILE A 142 -3.47 -0.57 -12.71
N GLU A 143 -3.00 -1.27 -11.69
CA GLU A 143 -3.17 -2.73 -11.61
C GLU A 143 -4.64 -3.12 -11.44
N HIS A 144 -5.40 -2.41 -10.61
CA HIS A 144 -6.83 -2.63 -10.46
C HIS A 144 -7.61 -2.41 -11.77
N ALA A 145 -7.29 -1.36 -12.53
CA ALA A 145 -7.96 -1.08 -13.81
C ALA A 145 -7.82 -2.24 -14.82
N ARG A 146 -6.78 -3.06 -14.71
CA ARG A 146 -6.54 -4.23 -15.58
C ARG A 146 -7.32 -5.49 -15.18
N ILE A 147 -8.08 -5.47 -14.08
CA ILE A 147 -8.87 -6.61 -13.59
C ILE A 147 -10.10 -6.89 -14.48
N GLY A 148 -10.61 -5.90 -15.19
CA GLY A 148 -11.77 -6.03 -16.10
C GLY A 148 -11.42 -6.06 -17.59
N SER A 149 -10.14 -5.97 -17.97
CA SER A 149 -9.69 -5.88 -19.37
C SER A 149 -9.08 -7.18 -19.90
N ALA A 150 -9.59 -8.33 -19.45
CA ALA A 150 -9.17 -9.66 -19.90
C ALA A 150 -10.20 -10.25 -20.87
#